data_AF-A0A3S0RY94-F1
#
_entry.id   AF-A0A3S0RY94-F1
#
_cell.length_a   1.000
_cell.length_b   1.000
_cell.length_c   1.000
_cell.angle_alpha   90.00
_cell.angle_beta   90.00
_cell.angle_gamma   90.00
#
_symmetry.space_group_name_H-M   'P 1'
#
loop_
_entity.id
_entity.type
_entity.pdbx_description
1 polymer ?
#
loop_
_entity_poly.entity_id
_entity_poly.type
_entity_poly.pdbx_seq_one_letter_code
_entity_poly.pdbx_strand_id
1 'polypeptide(L)'
;MEKFFEMEYRGLNILDEISVVELAINLELQTIHVLDQHQVVEPEYDFSTKKFRESEGFINMTKVLYDKYFLRKNMDEDLGNWVKRMKWIFYGSKQWIFQMENGNVKEVIKKTEIDHQGVNDHDFYRKYIERIL
;
A
#
# COMPACT_ATOMS: atom_id res chain seq x y z
N MET A 1 -11.91 -11.66 -14.96
CA MET A 1 -10.47 -11.43 -15.14
C MET A 1 -10.19 -10.13 -14.43
N GLU A 2 -9.62 -10.17 -13.23
CA GLU A 2 -9.36 -8.95 -12.44
C GLU A 2 -8.39 -8.06 -13.22
N LYS A 3 -8.83 -6.85 -13.55
CA LYS A 3 -8.05 -5.92 -14.34
C LYS A 3 -7.30 -4.99 -13.39
N PHE A 4 -6.11 -5.41 -13.00
CA PHE A 4 -5.19 -4.56 -12.28
C PHE A 4 -4.59 -3.49 -13.20
N PHE A 5 -4.55 -2.26 -12.73
CA PHE A 5 -3.73 -1.20 -13.32
C PHE A 5 -2.42 -1.13 -12.55
N GLU A 6 -1.32 -1.46 -13.22
CA GLU A 6 0.01 -1.43 -12.62
C GLU A 6 0.74 -0.12 -12.93
N MET A 7 1.48 0.42 -11.96
CA MET A 7 2.34 1.59 -12.14
C MET A 7 3.48 1.63 -11.13
N GLU A 8 4.45 2.50 -11.40
CA GLU A 8 5.56 2.77 -10.51
C GLU A 8 5.47 4.19 -9.93
N TYR A 9 5.81 4.30 -8.65
CA TYR A 9 6.09 5.55 -7.97
C TYR A 9 7.57 5.58 -7.59
N ARG A 10 8.21 6.75 -7.70
CA ARG A 10 9.60 6.96 -7.29
C ARG A 10 9.65 7.97 -6.17
N GLY A 11 10.29 7.60 -5.07
CA GLY A 11 10.43 8.46 -3.89
C GLY A 11 11.77 8.24 -3.21
N LEU A 12 12.10 9.11 -2.26
CA LEU A 12 13.27 8.96 -1.41
C LEU A 12 12.93 8.00 -0.27
N ASN A 13 13.83 7.07 0.02
CA ASN A 13 13.76 6.25 1.22
C ASN A 13 14.40 6.97 2.43
N ILE A 14 14.44 6.29 3.57
CA ILE A 14 15.03 6.80 4.82
C ILE A 14 16.55 7.08 4.73
N LEU A 15 17.22 6.58 3.69
CA LEU A 15 18.65 6.80 3.42
C LEU A 15 18.88 7.89 2.37
N ASP A 16 17.86 8.67 2.02
CA ASP A 16 17.88 9.69 0.96
C ASP A 16 18.20 9.13 -0.44
N GLU A 17 17.92 7.85 -0.68
CA GLU A 17 18.11 7.21 -1.98
C GLU A 17 16.80 7.12 -2.75
N ILE A 18 16.85 7.41 -4.05
CA ILE A 18 15.69 7.24 -4.93
C ILE A 18 15.39 5.75 -5.10
N SER A 19 14.23 5.33 -4.63
CA SER A 19 13.74 3.96 -4.69
C SER A 19 12.39 3.88 -5.39
N VAL A 20 12.09 2.70 -5.93
CA VAL A 20 10.84 2.43 -6.66
C VAL A 20 9.84 1.74 -5.74
N VAL A 21 8.60 2.19 -5.80
CA VAL A 21 7.42 1.56 -5.22
C VAL A 21 6.53 1.11 -6.35
N GLU A 22 6.14 -0.16 -6.35
CA GLU A 22 5.24 -0.71 -7.36
C GLU A 22 3.82 -0.75 -6.84
N LEU A 23 2.88 -0.31 -7.67
CA LEU A 23 1.47 -0.19 -7.34
C LEU A 23 0.65 -1.05 -8.29
N ALA A 24 -0.24 -1.87 -7.73
CA ALA A 24 -1.27 -2.56 -8.50
C ALA A 24 -2.64 -2.16 -7.97
N ILE A 25 -3.45 -1.56 -8.83
CA ILE A 25 -4.72 -0.94 -8.46
C ILE A 25 -5.86 -1.79 -9.01
N ASN A 26 -6.70 -2.30 -8.12
CA ASN A 26 -7.98 -2.93 -8.46
C ASN A 26 -9.11 -1.93 -8.16
N LEU A 27 -9.66 -1.32 -9.22
CA LEU A 27 -10.72 -0.32 -9.07
C LEU A 27 -12.08 -0.93 -8.70
N GLU A 28 -12.33 -2.19 -9.07
CA GLU A 28 -13.58 -2.90 -8.75
C GLU A 28 -13.65 -3.20 -7.26
N LEU A 29 -12.53 -3.66 -6.68
CA LEU A 29 -12.40 -3.96 -5.25
C LEU A 29 -11.95 -2.76 -4.42
N GLN A 30 -11.80 -1.57 -5.03
CA GLN A 30 -11.27 -0.36 -4.37
C GLN A 30 -9.99 -0.63 -3.56
N THR A 31 -9.10 -1.45 -4.10
CA THR A 31 -7.90 -1.92 -3.39
C THR A 31 -6.64 -1.52 -4.13
N ILE A 32 -5.66 -0.99 -3.40
CA ILE A 32 -4.34 -0.64 -3.91
C ILE A 32 -3.31 -1.51 -3.20
N HIS A 33 -2.59 -2.30 -3.98
CA HIS A 33 -1.46 -3.08 -3.53
C HIS A 33 -0.18 -2.27 -3.72
N VAL A 34 0.63 -2.20 -2.67
CA VAL A 34 1.84 -1.39 -2.61
C VAL A 34 3.01 -2.29 -2.28
N LEU A 35 3.89 -2.55 -3.25
CA LEU A 35 5.14 -3.26 -3.01
C LEU A 35 6.26 -2.25 -2.81
N ASP A 36 6.85 -2.25 -1.63
CA ASP A 36 7.88 -1.32 -1.20
C ASP A 36 9.00 -2.04 -0.45
N GLN A 37 10.05 -2.42 -1.19
CA GLN A 37 11.19 -3.14 -0.62
C GLN A 37 12.19 -2.23 0.11
N HIS A 38 12.04 -0.91 -0.01
CA HIS A 38 13.02 0.07 0.44
C HIS A 38 12.46 1.09 1.45
N GLN A 39 11.27 0.84 2.01
CA GLN A 39 10.66 1.69 3.05
C GLN A 39 10.45 3.14 2.60
N VAL A 40 10.04 3.34 1.34
CA VAL A 40 9.71 4.67 0.80
C VAL A 40 8.35 5.15 1.32
N VAL A 41 7.35 4.27 1.33
CA VAL A 41 5.94 4.57 1.66
C VAL A 41 5.35 3.59 2.67
N GLU A 42 6.13 2.63 3.14
CA GLU A 42 5.72 1.66 4.14
C GLU A 42 5.23 2.36 5.44
N PRO A 43 4.21 1.83 6.14
CA PRO A 43 3.74 2.42 7.38
C PRO A 43 4.80 2.46 8.48
N GLU A 44 4.73 3.48 9.33
CA GLU A 44 5.68 3.73 10.42
C GLU A 44 5.07 3.43 11.78
N TYR A 45 5.89 2.95 12.71
CA TYR A 45 5.44 2.72 14.08
C TYR A 45 5.61 3.99 14.92
N ASP A 46 4.52 4.49 15.48
CA ASP A 46 4.52 5.62 16.39
C ASP A 46 4.68 5.13 17.83
N PHE A 47 5.85 5.42 18.43
CA PHE A 47 6.19 5.00 19.79
C PHE A 47 5.33 5.66 20.87
N SER A 48 4.81 6.86 20.62
CA SER A 48 3.99 7.61 21.58
C SER A 48 2.60 6.98 21.68
N THR A 49 2.01 6.61 20.55
CA THR A 49 0.66 6.03 20.49
C THR A 49 0.64 4.50 20.47
N LYS A 50 1.82 3.87 20.31
CA LYS A 50 2.03 2.42 20.18
C LYS A 50 1.20 1.80 19.04
N LYS A 51 1.10 2.51 17.92
CA LYS A 51 0.32 2.10 16.75
C LYS A 51 1.09 2.41 15.47
N PHE A 52 0.80 1.66 14.42
CA PHE A 52 1.25 2.02 13.08
C PHE A 52 0.43 3.18 12.54
N ARG A 53 1.09 4.06 11.80
CA ARG A 53 0.51 5.21 11.12
C ARG A 53 1.06 5.33 9.70
N GLU A 54 0.40 6.17 8.91
CA GLU A 54 0.86 6.58 7.59
C GLU A 54 2.24 7.25 7.68
N SER A 55 3.13 6.94 6.74
CA SER A 55 4.44 7.60 6.59
C SER A 55 4.31 8.88 5.77
N GLU A 56 5.31 9.76 5.87
CA GLU A 56 5.36 10.96 5.02
C GLU A 56 5.43 10.60 3.53
N GLY A 57 6.20 9.57 3.19
CA GLY A 57 6.29 9.07 1.82
C GLY A 57 4.95 8.58 1.28
N PHE A 58 4.14 7.91 2.11
CA PHE A 58 2.78 7.53 1.74
C PHE A 58 1.89 8.75 1.45
N ILE A 59 1.93 9.76 2.32
CA ILE A 59 1.17 11.02 2.14
C ILE A 59 1.58 11.72 0.83
N ASN A 60 2.86 11.71 0.48
CA ASN A 60 3.33 12.31 -0.77
C ASN A 60 2.95 11.49 -2.00
N MET A 61 3.06 10.15 -1.91
CA MET A 61 2.63 9.26 -2.98
C MET A 61 1.13 9.42 -3.27
N THR A 62 0.28 9.45 -2.26
CA THR A 62 -1.18 9.59 -2.43
C THR A 62 -1.56 10.89 -3.14
N LYS A 63 -0.90 12.03 -2.84
CA LYS A 63 -1.07 13.28 -3.59
C LYS A 63 -0.75 13.10 -5.07
N VAL A 64 0.40 12.49 -5.37
CA VAL A 64 0.83 12.24 -6.76
C VAL A 64 -0.12 11.31 -7.50
N LEU A 65 -0.62 10.26 -6.84
CA LEU A 65 -1.59 9.32 -7.40
C LEU A 65 -2.93 9.99 -7.64
N TYR A 66 -3.43 10.75 -6.68
CA TYR A 66 -4.70 11.45 -6.75
C TYR A 66 -4.76 12.45 -7.93
N ASP A 67 -3.63 13.08 -8.25
CA ASP A 67 -3.50 13.98 -9.40
C ASP A 67 -3.47 13.23 -10.75
N LYS A 68 -3.31 11.90 -10.78
CA LYS A 68 -3.32 11.12 -12.03
C LYS A 68 -4.75 11.01 -12.58
N TYR A 69 -4.87 11.35 -13.86
CA TYR A 69 -6.11 11.50 -14.64
C TYR A 69 -7.09 10.30 -14.56
N PHE A 70 -6.62 9.07 -14.36
CA PHE A 70 -7.49 7.88 -14.31
C PHE A 70 -8.18 7.65 -12.96
N LEU A 71 -7.71 8.27 -11.88
CA LEU A 71 -8.38 8.26 -10.57
C LEU A 71 -9.36 9.43 -10.44
N ARG A 72 -9.11 10.53 -11.15
CA ARG A 72 -9.86 11.79 -11.03
C ARG A 72 -11.16 11.86 -11.85
N LYS A 73 -11.38 10.93 -12.80
CA LYS A 73 -12.40 11.09 -13.85
C LYS A 73 -13.85 11.17 -13.35
N ASN A 74 -14.14 10.84 -12.08
CA ASN A 74 -15.51 10.81 -11.54
C ASN A 74 -15.61 11.23 -10.05
N MET A 75 -14.71 12.05 -9.53
CA MET A 75 -14.62 12.29 -8.08
C MET A 75 -14.77 13.76 -7.70
N ASP A 76 -15.93 14.12 -7.15
CA ASP A 76 -16.12 15.32 -6.30
C ASP A 76 -15.60 15.08 -4.85
N GLU A 77 -14.95 13.93 -4.62
CA GLU A 77 -14.37 13.52 -3.34
C GLU A 77 -12.99 14.16 -3.16
N ASP A 78 -12.66 14.69 -1.97
CA ASP A 78 -11.31 15.19 -1.68
C ASP A 78 -10.30 14.05 -1.44
N LEU A 79 -9.00 14.40 -1.49
CA LEU A 79 -7.90 13.46 -1.31
C LEU A 79 -8.04 12.60 -0.05
N GLY A 80 -8.39 13.21 1.08
CA GLY A 80 -8.44 12.50 2.37
C GLY A 80 -9.55 11.46 2.39
N ASN A 81 -10.71 11.78 1.84
CA ASN A 81 -11.82 10.84 1.69
C ASN A 81 -11.47 9.73 0.68
N TRP A 82 -10.84 10.06 -0.46
CA TRP A 82 -10.37 9.05 -1.42
C TRP A 82 -9.40 8.04 -0.78
N VAL A 83 -8.40 8.52 -0.03
CA VAL A 83 -7.45 7.65 0.67
C VAL A 83 -8.16 6.72 1.65
N LYS A 84 -9.13 7.23 2.41
CA LYS A 84 -9.87 6.43 3.41
C LYS A 84 -10.79 5.40 2.77
N ARG A 85 -11.38 5.72 1.61
CA ARG A 85 -12.27 4.84 0.85
C ARG A 85 -11.52 3.65 0.25
N MET A 86 -10.28 3.85 -0.19
CA MET A 86 -9.46 2.76 -0.74
C MET A 86 -8.91 1.87 0.39
N LYS A 87 -8.92 0.56 0.16
CA LYS A 87 -8.15 -0.41 0.93
C LYS A 87 -6.71 -0.42 0.43
N TRP A 88 -5.73 -0.30 1.33
CA TRP A 88 -4.32 -0.34 0.96
C TRP A 88 -3.66 -1.56 1.57
N ILE A 89 -2.94 -2.34 0.76
CA ILE A 89 -2.19 -3.50 1.24
C ILE A 89 -0.72 -3.28 0.94
N PHE A 90 0.09 -3.25 1.99
CA PHE A 90 1.52 -2.96 1.91
C PHE A 90 2.33 -4.26 2.02
N TYR A 91 3.00 -4.58 0.92
CA TYR A 91 4.00 -5.63 0.78
C TYR A 91 5.35 -4.96 0.98
N GLY A 92 5.69 -4.74 2.25
CA GLY A 92 6.85 -3.95 2.61
C GLY A 92 8.14 -4.74 2.72
N SER A 93 9.19 -4.07 3.17
CA SER A 93 10.46 -4.69 3.56
C SER A 93 10.36 -5.43 4.90
N LYS A 94 9.41 -5.03 5.76
CA LYS A 94 9.26 -5.59 7.12
C LYS A 94 8.77 -7.03 7.08
N GLN A 95 8.79 -7.67 8.25
CA GLN A 95 8.35 -9.06 8.43
C GLN A 95 6.82 -9.25 8.32
N TRP A 96 6.06 -8.18 8.06
CA TRP A 96 4.61 -8.18 8.05
C TRP A 96 4.06 -7.59 6.76
N ILE A 97 2.89 -8.09 6.35
CA ILE A 97 2.00 -7.39 5.43
C ILE A 97 1.09 -6.49 6.26
N PHE A 98 0.99 -5.22 5.87
CA PHE A 98 0.09 -4.27 6.52
C PHE A 98 -1.15 -4.03 5.65
N GLN A 99 -2.26 -3.72 6.32
CA GLN A 99 -3.47 -3.24 5.67
C GLN A 99 -3.87 -1.90 6.28
N MET A 100 -4.29 -0.97 5.43
CA MET A 100 -4.92 0.28 5.85
C MET A 100 -6.32 0.39 5.28
N GLU A 101 -7.28 0.66 6.17
CA GLU A 101 -8.68 0.92 5.84
C GLU A 101 -9.20 2.04 6.75
N ASN A 102 -9.93 3.01 6.19
CA ASN A 102 -10.45 4.16 6.92
C ASN A 102 -9.37 4.92 7.73
N GLY A 103 -8.13 4.98 7.21
CA GLY A 103 -6.98 5.63 7.86
C GLY A 103 -6.40 4.88 9.06
N ASN A 104 -6.82 3.64 9.32
CA ASN A 104 -6.25 2.81 10.37
C ASN A 104 -5.34 1.74 9.78
N VAL A 105 -4.07 1.74 10.18
CA VAL A 105 -3.09 0.73 9.78
C VAL A 105 -3.08 -0.42 10.78
N LYS A 106 -3.12 -1.65 10.28
CA LYS A 106 -2.98 -2.88 11.07
C LYS A 106 -1.99 -3.85 10.42
N GLU A 107 -1.32 -4.62 11.26
CA GLU A 107 -0.61 -5.82 10.85
C GLU A 107 -1.63 -6.90 10.46
N VAL A 108 -1.44 -7.55 9.31
CA VAL A 108 -2.36 -8.60 8.83
C VAL A 108 -1.75 -9.98 9.04
N ILE A 109 -0.59 -10.22 8.45
CA ILE A 109 0.06 -11.53 8.47
C ILE A 109 1.58 -11.36 8.44
N LYS A 110 2.31 -12.20 9.16
CA LYS A 110 3.77 -12.27 9.02
C LYS A 110 4.14 -12.95 7.73
N LYS A 111 5.22 -12.50 7.09
CA LYS A 111 5.76 -13.12 5.88
C LYS A 111 5.99 -14.62 6.04
N THR A 112 6.53 -15.03 7.20
CA THR A 112 6.79 -16.44 7.54
C THR A 112 5.53 -17.30 7.70
N GLU A 113 4.34 -16.68 7.82
CA GLU A 113 3.07 -17.37 8.05
C GLU A 113 2.21 -17.46 6.77
N ILE A 114 2.63 -16.80 5.67
CA ILE A 114 1.92 -16.78 4.39
C ILE A 114 1.75 -18.19 3.80
N ASP A 115 2.75 -19.05 3.96
CA ASP A 115 2.72 -20.45 3.47
C ASP A 115 1.76 -21.35 4.27
N HIS A 116 1.41 -20.96 5.50
CA HIS A 116 0.65 -21.80 6.44
C HIS A 116 -0.83 -21.40 6.59
N GLN A 117 -1.22 -20.17 6.26
CA GLN A 117 -2.60 -19.67 6.40
C GLN A 117 -3.34 -19.45 5.08
N GLY A 118 -2.66 -19.64 3.94
CA GLY A 118 -3.29 -19.55 2.64
C GLY A 118 -3.50 -18.11 2.20
N VAL A 119 -2.80 -17.75 1.13
CA VAL A 119 -3.02 -16.52 0.34
C VAL A 119 -4.50 -16.33 -0.08
N ASN A 120 -5.34 -17.36 0.04
CA ASN A 120 -6.73 -17.37 -0.41
C ASN A 120 -7.71 -16.65 0.55
N ASP A 121 -7.38 -16.47 1.83
CA ASP A 121 -8.28 -15.83 2.80
C ASP A 121 -8.14 -14.29 2.83
N HIS A 122 -7.16 -13.78 2.10
CA HIS A 122 -6.90 -12.36 1.98
C HIS A 122 -6.88 -12.00 0.50
N ASP A 123 -7.45 -10.86 0.13
CA ASP A 123 -7.48 -10.35 -1.26
C ASP A 123 -6.07 -9.94 -1.75
N PHE A 124 -5.03 -10.72 -1.47
CA PHE A 124 -3.66 -10.35 -1.76
C PHE A 124 -3.35 -10.43 -3.25
N TYR A 125 -2.53 -9.49 -3.72
CA TYR A 125 -2.03 -9.56 -5.08
C TYR A 125 -0.90 -10.60 -5.18
N ARG A 126 -1.23 -11.74 -5.78
CA ARG A 126 -0.35 -12.91 -5.90
C ARG A 126 1.05 -12.58 -6.41
N LYS A 127 1.16 -11.72 -7.43
CA LYS A 127 2.44 -11.26 -8.00
C LYS A 127 3.37 -10.65 -6.93
N TYR A 128 2.81 -9.94 -5.96
CA TYR A 128 3.60 -9.30 -4.90
C TYR A 128 3.92 -10.27 -3.77
N ILE A 129 3.02 -11.22 -3.46
CA ILE A 129 3.30 -12.31 -2.52
C ILE A 129 4.51 -13.13 -2.98
N GLU A 130 4.53 -13.55 -4.24
CA GLU A 130 5.62 -14.36 -4.83
C GLU A 130 6.99 -13.65 -4.82
N ARG A 131 7.02 -12.33 -4.58
CA ARG A 131 8.26 -11.53 -4.55
C ARG A 131 8.76 -11.21 -3.14
N ILE A 132 7.95 -11.45 -2.12
CA ILE A 132 8.32 -11.22 -0.72
C ILE A 132 8.55 -12.51 0.07
N LEU A 133 8.30 -13.66 -0.56
CA LEU A 133 8.71 -15.00 -0.14
C LEU A 133 10.08 -15.33 -0.75
#